data_AF-A0A2G6GPH6-F1
#
_entry.id   AF-A0A2G6GPH6-F1
#
_cell.length_a   1.000
_cell.length_b   1.000
_cell.length_c   1.000
_cell.angle_alpha   90.00
_cell.angle_beta   90.00
_cell.angle_gamma   90.00
#
_symmetry.space_group_name_H-M   'P 1'
#
loop_
_entity.id
_entity.type
_entity.pdbx_description
1 polymer ?
#
loop_
_entity_poly.entity_id
_entity_poly.type
_entity_poly.pdbx_seq_one_letter_code
_entity_poly.pdbx_strand_id
1 'polypeptide(L)'
;MVYESLVKASPMPFAVFLKEGNTYAFCSSPERYVKKTGEKIISQPIKGTAKRGQTKEEDLQIIKTLQNNPKERAENVMAVDVVRNDLARVAVPGTVEVEELCEIYTFKQLHQMISTVSAILPPNATLYDVVKASFPMASMTGAPKIRAMQLIEEYETSKRGLY
;
A
#
# COMPACT_ATOMS: atom_id res chain seq x y z
N MET A 1 -10.81 15.62 -18.89
CA MET A 1 -9.58 15.69 -19.70
C MET A 1 -8.34 15.14 -18.98
N VAL A 2 -7.73 15.82 -17.98
CA VAL A 2 -6.46 15.34 -17.38
C VAL A 2 -6.60 14.00 -16.63
N TYR A 3 -7.59 13.88 -15.75
CA TYR A 3 -7.84 12.64 -14.99
C TYR A 3 -8.15 11.45 -15.92
N GLU A 4 -8.98 11.64 -16.94
CA GLU A 4 -9.32 10.59 -17.90
C GLU A 4 -8.09 10.12 -18.69
N SER A 5 -7.20 11.03 -19.07
CA SER A 5 -5.92 10.69 -19.70
C SER A 5 -5.03 9.86 -18.76
N LEU A 6 -4.98 10.21 -17.47
CA LEU A 6 -4.25 9.45 -16.47
C LEU A 6 -4.78 8.02 -16.34
N VAL A 7 -6.09 7.84 -16.18
CA VAL A 7 -6.71 6.51 -16.02
C VAL A 7 -6.53 5.65 -17.28
N LYS A 8 -6.61 6.24 -18.47
CA LYS A 8 -6.32 5.52 -19.74
C LYS A 8 -4.87 5.06 -19.82
N ALA A 9 -3.93 5.91 -19.40
CA ALA A 9 -2.52 5.59 -19.40
C ALA A 9 -2.21 4.51 -18.35
N SER A 10 -2.57 4.76 -17.09
CA SER A 10 -2.31 3.91 -15.93
C SER A 10 -3.63 3.50 -15.26
N PRO A 11 -4.26 2.41 -15.70
CA PRO A 11 -5.53 1.94 -15.14
C PRO A 11 -5.28 1.16 -13.84
N MET A 12 -5.13 1.88 -12.72
CA MET A 12 -4.97 1.26 -11.40
C MET A 12 -6.31 1.12 -10.66
N PRO A 13 -6.45 0.13 -9.76
CA PRO A 13 -7.73 -0.21 -9.12
C PRO A 13 -8.29 0.88 -8.20
N PHE A 14 -7.47 1.80 -7.71
CA PHE A 14 -7.88 2.85 -6.77
C PHE A 14 -7.66 4.25 -7.34
N ALA A 15 -7.95 4.44 -8.63
CA ALA A 15 -7.95 5.76 -9.24
C ALA A 15 -9.10 6.63 -8.71
N VAL A 16 -8.78 7.85 -8.29
CA VAL A 16 -9.75 8.79 -7.68
C VAL A 16 -9.59 10.16 -8.32
N PHE A 17 -10.72 10.86 -8.48
CA PHE A 17 -10.77 12.30 -8.73
C PHE A 17 -11.64 12.93 -7.63
N LEU A 18 -11.07 13.89 -6.91
CA LEU A 18 -11.71 14.66 -5.86
C LEU A 18 -11.74 16.13 -6.29
N LYS A 19 -12.92 16.73 -6.18
CA LYS A 19 -13.12 18.17 -6.29
C LYS A 19 -13.86 18.64 -5.05
N GLU A 20 -13.24 19.57 -4.33
CA GLU A 20 -13.83 20.22 -3.17
C GLU A 20 -13.65 21.73 -3.32
N GLY A 21 -14.72 22.42 -3.73
CA GLY A 21 -14.65 23.84 -4.08
C GLY A 21 -13.61 24.12 -5.17
N ASN A 22 -12.58 24.89 -4.82
CA ASN A 22 -11.44 25.23 -5.67
C ASN A 22 -10.23 24.29 -5.49
N THR A 23 -10.35 23.26 -4.66
CA THR A 23 -9.32 22.25 -4.43
C THR A 23 -9.60 21.04 -5.29
N TYR A 24 -8.55 20.53 -5.94
CA TYR A 24 -8.61 19.37 -6.82
C TYR A 24 -7.51 18.40 -6.44
N ALA A 25 -7.85 17.12 -6.36
CA ALA A 25 -6.88 16.05 -6.20
C ALA A 25 -7.26 14.90 -7.11
N PHE A 26 -6.26 14.24 -7.69
CA PHE A 26 -6.50 13.02 -8.45
C PHE A 26 -5.29 12.11 -8.39
N CYS A 27 -5.54 10.81 -8.45
CA CYS A 27 -4.50 9.80 -8.41
C CYS A 27 -4.89 8.58 -9.25
N SER A 28 -3.90 7.75 -9.51
CA SER A 28 -4.08 6.38 -9.99
C SER A 28 -3.30 5.45 -9.07
N SER A 29 -3.83 5.25 -7.85
CA SER A 29 -3.14 4.46 -6.83
C SER A 29 -3.27 2.97 -7.11
N PRO A 30 -2.16 2.21 -7.08
CA PRO A 30 -2.20 0.76 -7.10
C PRO A 30 -2.37 0.16 -5.70
N GLU A 31 -2.10 0.93 -4.64
CA GLU A 31 -1.99 0.43 -3.28
C GLU A 31 -3.29 0.60 -2.50
N ARG A 32 -3.76 -0.50 -1.91
CA ARG A 32 -4.88 -0.49 -0.98
C ARG A 32 -4.36 -0.19 0.42
N TYR A 33 -4.56 1.03 0.88
CA TYR A 33 -4.25 1.36 2.26
C TYR A 33 -5.09 0.52 3.25
N VAL A 34 -6.42 0.60 3.16
CA VAL A 34 -7.33 -0.21 3.98
C VAL A 34 -8.67 -0.46 3.27
N LYS A 35 -9.28 -1.61 3.49
CA LYS A 35 -10.69 -1.90 3.14
C LYS A 35 -11.36 -2.60 4.31
N LYS A 36 -12.54 -2.14 4.71
CA LYS A 36 -13.41 -2.80 5.69
C LYS A 36 -14.60 -3.46 4.98
N THR A 37 -14.87 -4.72 5.26
CA THR A 37 -16.05 -5.47 4.79
C THR A 37 -16.66 -6.20 5.99
N GLY A 38 -17.81 -5.74 6.48
CA GLY A 38 -18.31 -6.16 7.78
C GLY A 38 -17.31 -5.79 8.88
N GLU A 39 -16.86 -6.78 9.67
CA GLU A 39 -15.85 -6.62 10.71
C GLU A 39 -14.43 -6.90 10.20
N LYS A 40 -14.29 -7.55 9.03
CA LYS A 40 -12.99 -7.86 8.45
C LYS A 40 -12.37 -6.61 7.83
N ILE A 41 -11.11 -6.37 8.16
CA ILE A 41 -10.28 -5.38 7.47
C ILE A 41 -9.13 -6.05 6.73
N ILE A 42 -8.71 -5.42 5.64
CA ILE A 42 -7.50 -5.78 4.91
C ILE A 42 -6.67 -4.54 4.59
N SER A 43 -5.35 -4.68 4.60
CA SER A 43 -4.37 -3.72 4.11
C SER A 43 -3.37 -4.44 3.21
N GLN A 44 -2.97 -3.80 2.10
CA GLN A 44 -2.11 -4.44 1.11
C GLN A 44 -0.85 -3.61 0.83
N PRO A 45 0.16 -3.66 1.72
CA PRO A 45 1.41 -2.92 1.52
C PRO A 45 2.17 -3.39 0.28
N ILE A 46 2.86 -2.44 -0.37
CA ILE A 46 3.65 -2.68 -1.58
C ILE A 46 5.11 -2.28 -1.36
N LYS A 47 6.03 -3.21 -1.68
CA LYS A 47 7.48 -2.99 -1.82
C LYS A 47 8.02 -3.98 -2.83
N GLY A 48 8.77 -3.50 -3.81
CA GLY A 48 9.09 -4.23 -5.03
C GLY A 48 8.25 -3.78 -6.21
N THR A 49 8.91 -3.23 -7.23
CA THR A 49 8.27 -2.85 -8.50
C THR A 49 9.21 -3.17 -9.65
N ALA A 50 8.67 -3.76 -10.72
CA ALA A 50 9.42 -4.04 -11.93
C ALA A 50 8.62 -3.64 -13.17
N LYS A 51 9.30 -3.22 -14.24
CA LYS A 51 8.65 -2.89 -15.52
C LYS A 51 8.14 -4.16 -16.20
N ARG A 52 7.21 -4.02 -17.14
CA ARG A 52 6.82 -5.12 -18.04
C ARG A 52 7.96 -5.48 -18.99
N GLY A 53 8.06 -6.76 -19.33
CA GLY A 53 8.89 -7.25 -20.41
C GLY A 53 8.28 -6.94 -21.78
N GLN A 54 9.11 -6.93 -22.82
CA GLN A 54 8.69 -6.76 -24.21
C GLN A 54 8.14 -8.06 -24.80
N THR A 55 8.59 -9.20 -24.29
CA THR A 55 8.10 -10.54 -24.64
C THR A 55 7.52 -11.23 -23.42
N LYS A 56 6.71 -12.28 -23.64
CA LYS A 56 6.13 -13.07 -22.55
C LYS A 56 7.21 -13.75 -21.71
N GLU A 57 8.26 -14.23 -22.36
CA GLU A 57 9.40 -14.90 -21.74
C GLU A 57 10.19 -13.93 -20.85
N GLU A 58 10.44 -12.72 -21.35
CA GLU A 58 11.08 -11.65 -20.58
C GLU A 58 10.21 -11.24 -19.39
N ASP A 59 8.91 -11.06 -19.60
CA ASP A 59 7.96 -10.66 -18.56
C ASP A 59 7.91 -11.68 -17.41
N LEU A 60 7.90 -12.98 -17.74
CA LEU A 60 7.97 -14.06 -16.75
C LEU A 60 9.31 -14.09 -16.01
N GLN A 61 10.42 -13.79 -16.69
CA GLN A 61 11.72 -13.72 -16.05
C GLN A 61 11.82 -12.53 -15.09
N ILE A 62 11.23 -11.38 -15.46
CA ILE A 62 11.15 -10.21 -14.59
C ILE A 62 10.31 -10.51 -13.34
N ILE A 63 9.14 -11.16 -13.50
CA ILE A 63 8.31 -11.59 -12.36
C ILE A 63 9.12 -12.47 -11.41
N LYS A 64 9.77 -13.52 -11.93
CA LYS A 64 10.60 -14.44 -11.13
C LYS A 64 11.75 -13.71 -10.43
N THR A 65 12.39 -12.77 -11.12
CA THR A 65 13.49 -11.97 -10.57
C THR A 65 12.99 -11.09 -9.42
N LEU A 66 11.86 -10.39 -9.59
CA LEU A 66 11.26 -9.58 -8.54
C LEU A 66 10.83 -10.44 -7.35
N GLN A 67 10.15 -11.55 -7.60
CA GLN A 67 9.63 -12.44 -6.56
C GLN A 67 10.72 -13.03 -5.66
N ASN A 68 11.90 -13.27 -6.22
CA ASN A 68 13.05 -13.84 -5.52
C ASN A 68 14.10 -12.79 -5.09
N ASN A 69 13.86 -11.49 -5.32
CA ASN A 69 14.82 -10.46 -4.95
C ASN A 69 14.87 -10.33 -3.41
N PRO A 70 16.00 -10.64 -2.75
CA PRO A 70 16.07 -10.65 -1.29
C PRO A 70 15.88 -9.26 -0.67
N LYS A 71 16.32 -8.20 -1.36
CA LYS A 71 16.13 -6.81 -0.90
C LYS A 71 14.65 -6.44 -0.91
N GLU A 72 13.97 -6.63 -2.04
CA GLU A 72 12.57 -6.23 -2.19
C GLU A 72 11.66 -7.04 -1.25
N ARG A 73 11.93 -8.34 -1.09
CA ARG A 73 11.23 -9.19 -0.11
C ARG A 73 11.45 -8.71 1.32
N ALA A 74 12.68 -8.35 1.69
CA ALA A 74 12.98 -7.86 3.03
C ALA A 74 12.25 -6.54 3.34
N GLU A 75 12.23 -5.61 2.37
CA GLU A 75 11.46 -4.36 2.50
C GLU A 75 9.95 -4.63 2.61
N ASN A 76 9.43 -5.58 1.84
CA ASN A 76 8.01 -5.94 1.90
C ASN A 76 7.64 -6.58 3.24
N VAL A 77 8.45 -7.52 3.74
CA VAL A 77 8.27 -8.14 5.07
C VAL A 77 8.32 -7.08 6.17
N MET A 78 9.25 -6.14 6.10
CA MET A 78 9.30 -5.00 7.05
C MET A 78 7.99 -4.19 7.01
N ALA A 79 7.45 -3.90 5.82
CA ALA A 79 6.18 -3.20 5.69
C ALA A 79 5.01 -4.02 6.25
N VAL A 80 4.98 -5.33 6.02
CA VAL A 80 4.00 -6.27 6.61
C VAL A 80 4.05 -6.22 8.13
N ASP A 81 5.24 -6.25 8.73
CA ASP A 81 5.37 -6.21 10.19
C ASP A 81 4.88 -4.88 10.79
N VAL A 82 5.14 -3.75 10.13
CA VAL A 82 4.57 -2.46 10.55
C VAL A 82 3.04 -2.49 10.46
N VAL A 83 2.47 -3.01 9.37
CA VAL A 83 1.02 -3.11 9.20
C VAL A 83 0.41 -4.03 10.25
N ARG A 84 1.00 -5.21 10.50
CA ARG A 84 0.53 -6.13 11.55
C ARG A 84 0.54 -5.46 12.91
N ASN A 85 1.60 -4.73 13.24
CA ASN A 85 1.70 -3.98 14.49
C ASN A 85 0.61 -2.89 14.58
N ASP A 86 0.35 -2.16 13.49
CA ASP A 86 -0.70 -1.14 13.48
C ASP A 86 -2.10 -1.75 13.68
N LEU A 87 -2.41 -2.84 12.96
CA LEU A 87 -3.72 -3.50 13.05
C LEU A 87 -3.94 -4.16 14.41
N ALA A 88 -2.90 -4.73 15.02
CA ALA A 88 -2.98 -5.35 16.34
C ALA A 88 -3.46 -4.39 17.45
N ARG A 89 -3.33 -3.08 17.25
CA ARG A 89 -3.77 -2.05 18.21
C ARG A 89 -5.29 -1.85 18.23
N VAL A 90 -5.99 -2.27 17.17
CA VAL A 90 -7.43 -2.04 16.99
C VAL A 90 -8.23 -3.30 16.69
N ALA A 91 -7.56 -4.40 16.34
CA ALA A 91 -8.18 -5.68 16.04
C ALA A 91 -8.49 -6.50 17.32
N VAL A 92 -9.38 -7.47 17.16
CA VAL A 92 -9.58 -8.53 18.15
C VAL A 92 -8.26 -9.31 18.31
N PRO A 93 -7.77 -9.53 19.54
CA PRO A 93 -6.51 -10.24 19.77
C PRO A 93 -6.47 -11.60 19.06
N GLY A 94 -5.34 -11.91 18.43
CA GLY A 94 -5.12 -13.19 17.73
C GLY A 94 -5.74 -13.27 16.32
N THR A 95 -6.39 -12.22 15.82
CA THR A 95 -7.03 -12.25 14.49
C THR A 95 -6.21 -11.61 13.36
N VAL A 96 -5.05 -11.03 13.67
CA VAL A 96 -4.18 -10.41 12.67
C VAL A 96 -3.40 -11.49 11.93
N GLU A 97 -3.67 -11.62 10.63
CA GLU A 97 -3.12 -12.67 9.77
C GLU A 97 -2.46 -12.10 8.52
N VAL A 98 -1.46 -12.81 7.99
CA VAL A 98 -0.87 -12.54 6.67
C VAL A 98 -1.46 -13.55 5.70
N GLU A 99 -2.40 -13.11 4.87
CA GLU A 99 -3.12 -13.97 3.91
C GLU A 99 -2.24 -14.28 2.69
N GLU A 100 -1.45 -13.31 2.25
CA GLU A 100 -0.52 -13.41 1.13
C GLU A 100 0.77 -12.68 1.47
N LEU A 101 1.92 -13.27 1.13
CA LEU A 101 3.23 -12.72 1.44
C LEU A 101 4.11 -12.64 0.20
N CYS A 102 4.45 -11.41 -0.20
CA CYS A 102 5.34 -11.10 -1.32
C CYS A 102 4.87 -11.69 -2.67
N GLU A 103 3.57 -11.65 -2.92
CA GLU A 103 2.97 -12.10 -4.18
C GLU A 103 3.12 -11.06 -5.28
N ILE A 104 3.31 -11.52 -6.52
CA ILE A 104 3.50 -10.61 -7.66
C ILE A 104 2.18 -10.39 -8.40
N TYR A 105 1.76 -9.13 -8.44
CA TYR A 105 0.59 -8.67 -9.18
C TYR A 105 1.02 -7.92 -10.43
N THR A 106 0.51 -8.34 -11.59
CA THR A 106 0.79 -7.70 -12.88
C THR A 106 -0.28 -6.66 -13.21
N PHE A 107 0.16 -5.43 -13.44
CA PHE A 107 -0.64 -4.33 -13.97
C PHE A 107 -0.25 -4.04 -15.43
N LYS A 108 -0.99 -3.12 -16.07
CA LYS A 108 -0.76 -2.77 -17.48
C LYS A 108 0.68 -2.35 -17.77
N GLN A 109 1.31 -1.59 -16.88
CA GLN A 109 2.63 -0.99 -17.11
C GLN A 109 3.77 -1.60 -16.27
N LEU A 110 3.45 -2.37 -15.24
CA LEU A 110 4.43 -2.84 -14.26
C LEU A 110 3.93 -4.05 -13.50
N HIS A 111 4.84 -4.69 -12.77
CA HIS A 111 4.59 -5.70 -11.75
C HIS A 111 4.85 -5.10 -10.37
N GLN A 112 4.06 -5.50 -9.37
CA GLN A 112 4.28 -5.11 -7.98
C GLN A 112 4.27 -6.32 -7.07
N MET A 113 5.15 -6.27 -6.07
CA MET A 113 5.13 -7.23 -4.97
C MET A 113 4.24 -6.69 -3.86
N ILE A 114 3.17 -7.43 -3.59
CA ILE A 114 2.09 -7.07 -2.68
C ILE A 114 1.95 -8.18 -1.64
N SER A 115 1.73 -7.78 -0.39
CA SER A 115 1.31 -8.69 0.67
C SER A 115 -0.08 -8.29 1.15
N THR A 116 -0.85 -9.23 1.68
CA THR A 116 -2.18 -8.97 2.23
C THR A 116 -2.16 -9.28 3.72
N VAL A 117 -2.42 -8.26 4.54
CA VAL A 117 -2.60 -8.41 5.99
C VAL A 117 -4.07 -8.17 6.30
N SER A 118 -4.68 -9.09 7.03
CA SER A 118 -6.08 -9.00 7.45
C SER A 118 -6.21 -9.02 8.97
N ALA A 119 -7.34 -8.53 9.46
CA ALA A 119 -7.72 -8.64 10.86
C ALA A 119 -9.23 -8.55 11.05
N ILE A 120 -9.72 -9.00 12.20
CA ILE A 120 -11.12 -8.82 12.60
C ILE A 120 -11.19 -7.67 13.60
N LEU A 121 -12.05 -6.69 13.34
CA LEU A 121 -12.30 -5.60 14.27
C LEU A 121 -13.34 -5.97 15.33
N PRO A 122 -13.25 -5.41 16.55
CA PRO A 122 -14.30 -5.55 17.55
C PRO A 122 -15.66 -5.04 17.04
N PRO A 123 -16.78 -5.59 17.56
CA PRO A 123 -18.10 -5.03 17.29
C PRO A 123 -18.12 -3.53 17.64
N ASN A 124 -18.60 -2.70 16.71
CA ASN A 124 -18.66 -1.24 16.77
C ASN A 124 -17.38 -0.45 16.44
N ALA A 125 -16.24 -1.12 16.18
CA ALA A 125 -15.06 -0.41 15.70
C ALA A 125 -15.30 0.19 14.30
N THR A 126 -14.88 1.43 14.13
CA THR A 126 -15.11 2.22 12.91
C THR A 126 -13.86 2.22 12.02
N LEU A 127 -14.03 2.61 10.76
CA LEU A 127 -12.88 2.82 9.87
C LEU A 127 -11.97 3.97 10.38
N TYR A 128 -12.55 4.95 11.09
CA TYR A 128 -11.78 6.03 11.71
C TYR A 128 -10.78 5.51 12.74
N ASP A 129 -11.18 4.53 13.57
CA ASP A 129 -10.30 3.94 14.58
C ASP A 129 -9.06 3.29 13.93
N VAL A 130 -9.29 2.59 12.80
CA VAL A 130 -8.22 1.96 12.02
C VAL A 130 -7.28 3.00 11.41
N VAL A 131 -7.82 4.04 10.78
CA VAL A 131 -7.01 5.11 10.19
C VAL A 131 -6.22 5.83 11.28
N LYS A 132 -6.84 6.16 12.42
CA LYS A 132 -6.18 6.81 13.55
C LYS A 132 -5.01 5.98 14.12
N ALA A 133 -5.13 4.66 14.13
CA ALA A 133 -4.09 3.77 14.66
C ALA A 133 -2.95 3.50 13.68
N SER A 134 -3.23 3.53 12.37
CA SER A 134 -2.30 3.04 11.34
C SER A 134 -1.74 4.13 10.41
N PHE A 135 -2.34 5.32 10.37
CA PHE A 135 -1.89 6.40 9.48
C PHE A 135 -0.64 7.12 10.04
N PRO A 136 0.32 7.53 9.20
CA PRO A 136 0.43 7.23 7.77
C PRO A 136 0.87 5.78 7.50
N MET A 137 0.50 5.28 6.33
CA MET A 137 0.75 3.88 5.92
C MET A 137 2.25 3.52 5.87
N ALA A 138 2.55 2.25 6.14
CA ALA A 138 3.92 1.74 6.25
C ALA A 138 4.77 2.03 5.00
N SER A 139 4.20 1.85 3.80
CA SER A 139 4.91 2.00 2.53
C SER A 139 5.42 3.42 2.27
N MET A 140 4.79 4.44 2.86
CA MET A 140 5.12 5.87 2.69
C MET A 140 5.96 6.46 3.82
N THR A 141 6.23 5.69 4.86
CA THR A 141 6.99 6.11 6.04
C THR A 141 8.30 5.34 6.13
N GLY A 142 8.30 4.27 6.92
CA GLY A 142 9.46 3.46 7.26
C GLY A 142 9.28 2.84 8.65
N ALA A 143 10.27 2.06 9.07
CA ALA A 143 10.28 1.43 10.39
C ALA A 143 11.56 1.81 11.16
N PRO A 144 11.48 2.20 12.44
CA PRO A 144 10.27 2.50 13.23
C PRO A 144 9.54 3.76 12.74
N LYS A 145 8.19 3.71 12.67
CA LYS A 145 7.36 4.75 12.02
C LYS A 145 7.58 6.16 12.57
N ILE A 146 7.61 6.32 13.91
CA ILE A 146 7.79 7.64 14.53
C ILE A 146 9.13 8.25 14.14
N ARG A 147 10.22 7.47 14.22
CA ARG A 147 11.55 7.97 13.86
C ARG A 147 11.65 8.28 12.37
N ALA A 148 11.08 7.42 11.52
CA ALA A 148 11.02 7.67 10.08
C ALA A 148 10.30 8.99 9.76
N MET A 149 9.16 9.27 10.40
CA MET A 149 8.43 10.53 10.21
C MET A 149 9.21 11.76 10.69
N GLN A 150 9.96 11.65 11.79
CA GLN A 150 10.84 12.74 12.25
C GLN A 150 11.97 13.03 11.24
N LEU A 151 12.56 11.99 10.64
CA LEU A 151 13.59 12.15 9.62
C LEU A 151 13.02 12.71 8.31
N ILE A 152 11.81 12.30 7.93
CA ILE A 152 11.09 12.88 6.79
C ILE A 152 10.90 14.38 7.00
N GLU A 153 10.46 14.79 8.20
CA GLU A 153 10.29 16.20 8.56
C GLU A 153 11.62 16.98 8.55
N GLU A 154 12.71 16.35 8.98
CA GLU A 154 14.04 16.97 9.02
C GLU A 154 14.65 17.17 7.63
N TYR A 155 14.47 16.19 6.74
CA TYR A 155 15.18 16.14 5.46
C TYR A 155 14.35 16.57 4.25
N GLU A 156 13.02 16.55 4.31
CA GLU A 156 12.19 17.04 3.21
C GLU A 156 12.09 18.58 3.23
N THR A 157 12.24 19.18 2.06
CA THR A 157 12.23 20.64 1.89
C THR A 157 10.84 21.26 1.96
N SER A 158 9.78 20.44 1.99
CA SER A 158 8.40 20.89 2.03
C SER A 158 7.50 19.86 2.72
N LYS A 159 6.37 20.33 3.25
CA LYS A 159 5.32 19.46 3.79
C LYS A 159 4.65 18.70 2.64
N ARG A 160 4.49 17.38 2.83
CA ARG A 160 3.84 16.51 1.83
C ARG A 160 2.37 16.87 1.56
N GLY A 161 1.66 17.42 2.56
CA GLY A 161 0.26 17.80 2.41
C GLY A 161 -0.63 16.58 2.18
N LEU A 162 -1.23 16.48 0.98
CA LEU A 162 -2.02 15.31 0.59
C LEU A 162 -1.15 14.11 0.15
N TYR A 163 0.12 14.35 -0.20
CA TYR A 163 1.07 13.30 -0.59
C TYR A 163 1.50 12.44 0.61
#